data_AF-A0AAJ1JY42-F1
#
_entry.id   AF-A0AAJ1JY42-F1
#
_cell.length_a   1.000
_cell.length_b   1.000
_cell.length_c   1.000
_cell.angle_alpha   90.00
_cell.angle_beta   90.00
_cell.angle_gamma   90.00
#
_symmetry.space_group_name_H-M   'P 1'
#
loop_
_entity.id
_entity.type
_entity.pdbx_description
1 polymer ?
#
loop_
_entity_poly.entity_id
_entity_poly.type
_entity_poly.pdbx_seq_one_letter_code
_entity_poly.pdbx_strand_id
1 'polypeptide(L)'
;MRFRITKYNPEYRADNGAYTVDDWISVGEIGKVFNGTKLSLDTYLGMEKNYLDSINIIFKTFNCKNIVVKKWRNMFLLKKLRKIYLICLI
;
A
#
# COMPACT_ATOMS: atom_id res chain seq x y z
N MET A 1 0.71 11.89 -15.22
CA MET A 1 1.06 12.02 -13.78
C MET A 1 1.42 10.66 -13.22
N ARG A 2 2.36 10.59 -12.27
CA ARG A 2 2.81 9.32 -11.68
C ARG A 2 2.92 9.47 -10.17
N PHE A 3 2.23 8.60 -9.43
CA PHE A 3 2.29 8.55 -7.98
C PHE A 3 3.08 7.34 -7.49
N ARG A 4 3.76 7.52 -6.36
CA ARG A 4 4.34 6.43 -5.57
C ARG A 4 3.68 6.45 -4.20
N ILE A 5 2.73 5.55 -3.98
CA ILE A 5 2.06 5.38 -2.69
C ILE A 5 2.84 4.33 -1.89
N THR A 6 3.17 4.62 -0.64
CA THR A 6 3.96 3.74 0.21
C THR A 6 3.63 3.99 1.69
N LYS A 7 3.63 2.93 2.51
CA LYS A 7 3.51 3.03 3.97
C LYS A 7 4.76 3.58 4.66
N TYR A 8 5.90 3.57 3.97
CA TYR A 8 7.19 3.91 4.55
C TYR A 8 7.38 5.43 4.61
N ASN A 9 7.61 5.97 5.80
CA ASN A 9 7.93 7.39 5.99
C ASN A 9 9.27 7.71 5.26
N PRO A 10 9.30 8.69 4.32
CA PRO A 10 10.53 9.08 3.64
C PRO A 10 11.67 9.52 4.56
N GLU A 11 11.38 10.05 5.75
CA GLU A 11 12.40 10.51 6.71
C GLU A 11 13.29 9.38 7.23
N TYR A 12 12.80 8.14 7.21
CA TYR A 12 13.56 6.95 7.61
C TYR A 12 14.19 6.23 6.42
N ARG A 13 14.39 6.93 5.29
CA ARG A 13 15.20 6.40 4.19
C ARG A 13 16.61 6.94 4.26
N ALA A 14 17.58 6.03 4.22
CA ALA A 14 18.98 6.38 4.01
C ALA A 14 19.21 6.87 2.57
N ASP A 15 20.36 7.48 2.32
CA ASP A 15 20.74 8.04 1.01
C ASP A 15 20.73 6.99 -0.12
N ASN A 16 20.97 5.73 0.20
CA ASN A 16 20.88 4.62 -0.75
C ASN A 16 19.42 4.14 -1.03
N GLY A 17 18.43 4.79 -0.43
CA GLY A 17 17.01 4.49 -0.56
C GLY A 17 16.50 3.31 0.30
N ALA A 18 17.35 2.71 1.13
CA ALA A 18 16.95 1.68 2.08
C ALA A 18 16.11 2.28 3.21
N TYR A 19 15.05 1.58 3.59
CA TYR A 19 14.26 1.94 4.77
C TYR A 19 14.94 1.36 6.01
N THR A 20 15.20 2.18 7.02
CA THR A 20 16.07 1.83 8.15
C THR A 20 15.34 1.33 9.38
N VAL A 21 14.00 1.40 9.38
CA VAL A 21 13.16 0.98 10.50
C VAL A 21 12.74 -0.48 10.31
N ASP A 22 12.84 -1.26 11.40
CA ASP A 22 12.31 -2.62 11.44
C ASP A 22 10.79 -2.59 11.36
N ASP A 23 10.26 -3.08 10.25
CA ASP A 23 8.85 -3.00 9.94
C ASP A 23 8.47 -4.17 9.03
N TRP A 24 7.23 -4.63 9.17
CA TRP A 24 6.74 -5.77 8.43
C TRP A 24 6.72 -5.48 6.93
N ILE A 25 7.04 -6.50 6.14
CA ILE A 25 7.08 -6.38 4.68
C ILE A 25 5.95 -7.15 4.00
N SER A 26 5.26 -8.06 4.70
CA SER A 26 4.20 -8.87 4.09
C SER A 26 3.14 -9.37 5.08
N VAL A 27 2.00 -9.82 4.54
CA VAL A 27 0.92 -10.47 5.31
C VAL A 27 1.39 -11.74 6.05
N GLY A 28 2.40 -12.44 5.53
CA GLY A 28 2.94 -13.64 6.15
C GLY A 28 3.69 -13.39 7.46
N GLU A 29 3.82 -12.12 7.86
CA GLU A 29 4.47 -11.71 9.09
C GLU A 29 3.48 -11.34 10.20
N ILE A 30 2.17 -11.50 9.96
CA ILE A 30 1.17 -11.35 11.01
C ILE A 30 1.53 -12.29 12.17
N GLY A 31 1.51 -11.73 13.38
CA GLY A 31 1.92 -12.42 14.60
C GLY A 31 3.37 -12.16 15.02
N LYS A 32 4.24 -11.66 14.13
CA LYS A 32 5.60 -11.24 14.49
C LYS A 32 5.59 -9.85 15.15
N VAL A 33 6.69 -9.52 15.84
CA VAL A 33 6.89 -8.25 16.54
C VAL A 33 7.89 -7.40 15.77
N PHE A 34 7.55 -6.13 15.55
CA PHE A 34 8.37 -5.12 14.87
C PHE A 34 8.38 -3.85 15.74
N ASN A 35 9.55 -3.31 16.06
CA ASN A 35 9.71 -2.19 17.01
C ASN A 35 8.85 -2.34 18.29
N GLY A 36 8.87 -3.53 18.90
CA GLY A 36 8.11 -3.81 20.13
C GLY A 36 6.59 -3.95 19.94
N THR A 37 6.06 -3.81 18.73
CA THR A 37 4.63 -3.95 18.43
C THR A 37 4.35 -5.22 17.62
N LYS A 38 3.41 -6.05 18.07
CA LYS A 38 2.96 -7.24 17.32
C LYS A 38 2.10 -6.82 16.13
N LEU A 39 2.44 -7.31 14.93
CA LEU A 39 1.59 -7.14 13.76
C LEU A 39 0.31 -7.96 13.93
N SER A 40 -0.83 -7.28 14.07
CA SER A 40 -2.15 -7.88 14.06
C SER A 40 -2.76 -7.90 12.65
N LEU A 41 -3.78 -8.74 12.46
CA LEU A 41 -4.57 -8.74 11.24
C LEU A 41 -5.25 -7.38 11.02
N ASP A 42 -5.78 -6.76 12.06
CA ASP A 42 -6.46 -5.46 11.95
C ASP A 42 -5.52 -4.34 11.51
N THR A 43 -4.30 -4.31 12.06
CA THR A 43 -3.26 -3.36 11.63
C THR A 43 -2.91 -3.56 10.15
N TYR A 44 -2.79 -4.81 9.72
CA TYR A 44 -2.56 -5.14 8.31
C TYR A 44 -3.71 -4.68 7.40
N LEU A 45 -4.97 -4.99 7.78
CA LEU A 45 -6.17 -4.61 7.02
C LEU A 45 -6.37 -3.09 6.97
N GLY A 46 -6.10 -2.39 8.07
CA GLY A 46 -6.13 -0.92 8.12
C GLY A 46 -5.12 -0.31 7.14
N MET A 47 -3.91 -0.88 7.05
CA MET A 47 -2.93 -0.41 6.09
C MET A 47 -3.37 -0.65 4.63
N GLU A 48 -3.96 -1.81 4.33
CA GLU A 48 -4.53 -2.09 3.01
C GLU A 48 -5.65 -1.10 2.64
N LYS A 49 -6.52 -0.76 3.59
CA LYS A 49 -7.57 0.24 3.40
C LYS A 49 -7.00 1.63 3.07
N ASN A 50 -5.99 2.08 3.79
CA ASN A 50 -5.37 3.40 3.54
C ASN A 50 -4.80 3.52 2.12
N TYR A 51 -4.27 2.44 1.55
CA TYR A 51 -3.83 2.43 0.15
C TYR A 51 -5.01 2.61 -0.81
N LEU A 52 -6.17 2.01 -0.54
CA LEU A 52 -7.39 2.20 -1.33
C LEU A 52 -7.92 3.61 -1.22
N ASP A 53 -7.95 4.15 0.00
CA ASP A 53 -8.38 5.52 0.25
C ASP A 53 -7.48 6.52 -0.45
N SER A 54 -6.15 6.28 -0.46
CA SER A 54 -5.19 7.09 -1.23
C SER A 54 -5.49 7.07 -2.73
N ILE A 55 -5.81 5.91 -3.30
CA ILE A 55 -6.20 5.78 -4.70
C ILE A 55 -7.50 6.56 -4.98
N ASN A 56 -8.50 6.42 -4.11
CA ASN A 56 -9.77 7.15 -4.22
C ASN A 56 -9.59 8.67 -4.17
N ILE A 57 -8.71 9.16 -3.28
CA ILE A 57 -8.37 10.58 -3.20
C ILE A 57 -7.76 11.04 -4.52
N ILE A 58 -6.79 10.31 -5.07
CA ILE A 58 -6.19 10.65 -6.37
C ILE A 58 -7.23 10.68 -7.48
N PHE A 59 -8.12 9.68 -7.54
CA PHE A 59 -9.22 9.63 -8.50
C PHE A 59 -10.09 10.89 -8.45
N LYS A 60 -10.53 11.28 -7.24
CA LYS A 60 -11.41 12.43 -7.02
C LYS A 60 -10.70 13.75 -7.29
N THR A 61 -9.50 13.95 -6.73
CA THR A 61 -8.74 15.20 -6.83
C THR A 61 -8.36 15.53 -8.26
N PHE A 62 -8.00 14.53 -9.06
CA PHE A 62 -7.54 14.75 -10.44
C PHE A 62 -8.58 14.38 -11.50
N ASN A 63 -9.81 14.08 -11.09
CA ASN A 63 -10.92 13.65 -11.95
C ASN A 63 -10.48 12.60 -13.00
N CYS A 64 -9.65 11.64 -12.58
CA CYS A 64 -9.07 10.65 -13.47
C CYS A 64 -10.11 9.60 -13.81
N LYS A 65 -10.30 9.28 -15.09
CA LYS A 65 -11.17 8.17 -15.51
C LYS A 65 -10.51 6.81 -15.38
N ASN A 66 -9.17 6.77 -15.48
CA ASN A 66 -8.40 5.55 -15.50
C ASN A 66 -7.13 5.69 -14.66
N ILE A 67 -6.78 4.65 -13.89
CA ILE A 67 -5.50 4.53 -13.21
C ILE A 67 -4.85 3.22 -13.63
N VAL A 68 -3.60 3.30 -14.07
CA VAL A 68 -2.79 2.13 -14.43
C VAL A 68 -1.77 1.89 -13.34
N VAL A 69 -1.90 0.75 -12.64
CA VAL A 69 -0.92 0.35 -11.63
C VAL A 69 0.18 -0.48 -12.31
N LYS A 70 1.38 0.10 -12.40
CA LYS A 70 2.53 -0.52 -13.09
C LYS A 70 3.34 -1.49 -12.21
N LYS A 71 3.40 -1.25 -10.89
CA LYS A 71 4.23 -2.06 -9.99
C LYS A 71 3.54 -2.25 -8.65
N TRP A 72 3.47 -3.51 -8.23
CA TRP A 72 2.89 -3.93 -6.96
C TRP A 72 4.02 -4.40 -6.06
N ARG A 73 4.09 -3.89 -4.83
CA ARG A 73 4.95 -4.45 -3.79
C ARG A 73 4.05 -4.83 -2.63
N ASN A 74 3.96 -6.13 -2.35
CA ASN A 74 3.35 -6.73 -1.15
C ASN A 74 1.98 -6.21 -0.72
N MET A 75 0.99 -6.32 -1.61
CA MET A 75 -0.38 -5.93 -1.28
C MET A 75 -1.36 -7.02 -1.70
N PHE A 76 -1.97 -7.68 -0.72
CA PHE A 76 -2.78 -8.88 -0.91
C PHE A 76 -4.22 -8.53 -1.31
N LEU A 77 -4.84 -7.53 -0.66
CA LEU A 77 -6.23 -7.15 -0.97
C LEU A 77 -6.34 -6.40 -2.29
N LEU A 78 -5.37 -5.54 -2.63
CA LEU A 78 -5.37 -4.89 -3.95
C LEU A 78 -5.21 -5.88 -5.11
N LYS A 79 -4.50 -7.00 -4.92
CA LYS A 79 -4.47 -8.08 -5.91
C LYS A 79 -5.85 -8.72 -6.11
N LYS A 80 -6.69 -8.79 -5.07
CA LYS A 80 -8.06 -9.30 -5.14
C LYS A 80 -9.00 -8.29 -5.81
N LEU A 81 -8.79 -6.99 -5.59
CA LEU A 81 -9.52 -5.90 -6.25
C LEU A 81 -9.24 -5.76 -7.75
N ARG A 82 -8.22 -6.47 -8.27
CA ARG A 82 -7.96 -6.59 -9.71
C ARG A 82 -9.18 -7.12 -10.49
N LYS A 83 -10.10 -7.85 -9.85
CA LYS A 83 -11.38 -8.25 -10.47
C LYS A 83 -12.43 -7.12 -10.53
N ILE A 84 -12.40 -6.18 -9.59
CA ILE A 84 -13.44 -5.14 -9.44
C ILE A 84 -13.11 -3.91 -10.30
N TYR A 85 -11.84 -3.48 -10.33
CA TYR A 85 -11.45 -2.33 -11.17
C TYR A 85 -11.28 -2.69 -12.65
N LEU A 86 -11.19 -3.98 -13.02
CA LEU A 86 -11.26 -4.41 -14.42
C LEU A 86 -12.65 -4.16 -15.02
N ILE A 87 -13.71 -4.21 -14.20
CA ILE A 87 -15.09 -3.94 -14.62
C ILE A 87 -15.31 -2.43 -14.84
N CYS A 88 -14.59 -1.56 -14.14
CA CYS A 88 -14.59 -0.12 -14.44
C CYS A 88 -13.68 0.27 -15.62
N LEU A 89 -12.94 -0.69 -16.19
CA LEU A 89 -12.01 -0.51 -17.31
C LEU A 89 -12.57 -1.07 -18.64
N ILE A 90 -13.85 -1.46 -18.68
CA ILE A 90 -14.58 -1.83 -19.90
C ILE A 90 -15.64 -0.75 -20.17
#